data_AF-A0A7S0X0F2-F1
#
_entry.id   AF-A0A7S0X0F2-F1
#
_cell.length_a   1.000
_cell.length_b   1.000
_cell.length_c   1.000
_cell.angle_alpha   90.00
_cell.angle_beta   90.00
_cell.angle_gamma   90.00
#
_symmetry.space_group_name_H-M   'P 1'
#
loop_
_entity.id
_entity.type
_entity.pdbx_description
1 polymer ?
#
loop_
_entity_poly.entity_id
_entity_poly.type
_entity_poly.pdbx_seq_one_letter_code
_entity_poly.pdbx_strand_id
1 'polypeptide(L)'
;ALIGVMLRSRHMACMDVYTQLRTRALDQVLRGVGFEPLGAAGAAGGLSSLSQEQLEKHVTGWTLQLRVLVVVAAAEKRLAAQLWPKGIDETVLSNVLGRVLQLMVQQGKDIVESKRTPQKVFVLLDMNRNMAAVLPLLEGLLGRGQCAQYLGELASLHAAVSRAARNIFLDWEEGISR
;
A
#
# COMPACT_ATOMS: atom_id res chain seq x y z
N ALA A 1 31.81 -7.73 -4.29
CA ALA A 1 30.68 -7.89 -3.36
C ALA A 1 30.43 -9.38 -3.10
N LEU A 2 30.16 -9.76 -1.85
CA LEU A 2 29.90 -11.15 -1.43
C LEU A 2 28.74 -11.79 -2.23
N ILE A 3 27.68 -11.02 -2.52
CA ILE A 3 26.56 -11.45 -3.36
C ILE A 3 27.01 -11.93 -4.73
N GLY A 4 27.94 -11.21 -5.38
CA GLY A 4 28.49 -11.62 -6.67
C GLY A 4 29.28 -12.92 -6.61
N VAL A 5 29.91 -13.24 -5.47
CA VAL A 5 30.58 -14.53 -5.25
C VAL A 5 29.52 -15.64 -5.08
N MET A 6 28.51 -15.41 -4.26
CA MET A 6 27.43 -16.36 -4.01
C MET A 6 26.64 -16.71 -5.28
N LEU A 7 26.34 -15.72 -6.13
CA LEU A 7 25.66 -15.92 -7.41
C LEU A 7 26.49 -16.78 -8.38
N ARG A 8 27.80 -16.54 -8.48
CA ARG A 8 28.71 -17.37 -9.30
C ARG A 8 28.79 -18.80 -8.80
N SER A 9 28.71 -19.00 -7.49
CA SER A 9 28.63 -20.32 -6.86
C SER A 9 27.23 -20.95 -6.91
N ARG A 10 26.28 -20.36 -7.66
CA ARG A 10 24.87 -20.79 -7.80
C ARG A 10 24.11 -20.88 -6.47
N HIS A 11 24.55 -20.13 -5.46
CA HIS A 11 23.89 -20.12 -4.17
C HIS A 11 22.72 -19.12 -4.15
N MET A 12 21.59 -19.51 -4.75
CA MET A 12 20.41 -18.64 -4.93
C MET A 12 19.67 -18.33 -3.61
N ALA A 13 19.89 -19.11 -2.55
CA ALA A 13 19.29 -18.88 -1.23
C ALA A 13 19.64 -17.51 -0.61
N CYS A 14 20.71 -16.85 -1.09
CA CYS A 14 21.03 -15.49 -0.67
C CYS A 14 19.90 -14.49 -1.02
N MET A 15 19.15 -14.72 -2.10
CA MET A 15 17.99 -13.89 -2.46
C MET A 15 16.83 -14.08 -1.49
N ASP A 16 16.57 -15.32 -1.06
CA ASP A 16 15.49 -15.61 -0.11
C ASP A 16 15.80 -15.00 1.26
N VAL A 17 17.04 -15.16 1.74
CA VAL A 17 17.49 -14.56 3.00
C VAL A 17 17.43 -13.04 2.92
N TYR A 18 17.89 -12.44 1.83
CA TYR A 18 17.78 -11.00 1.61
C TYR A 18 16.32 -10.56 1.66
N THR A 19 15.44 -11.21 0.90
CA THR A 19 14.02 -10.89 0.84
C THR A 19 13.40 -10.95 2.23
N GLN A 20 13.60 -12.05 2.96
CA GLN A 20 13.04 -12.23 4.30
C GLN A 20 13.50 -11.14 5.29
N LEU A 21 14.79 -10.81 5.30
CA LEU A 21 15.33 -9.78 6.19
C LEU A 21 14.81 -8.39 5.83
N ARG A 22 14.76 -8.06 4.54
CA ARG A 22 14.30 -6.75 4.06
C ARG A 22 12.79 -6.58 4.26
N THR A 23 11.98 -7.61 4.00
CA THR A 23 10.55 -7.58 4.30
C THR A 23 10.28 -7.40 5.79
N ARG A 24 11.05 -8.08 6.67
CA ARG A 24 10.93 -7.86 8.13
C ARG A 24 11.29 -6.44 8.54
N ALA A 25 12.34 -5.86 7.97
CA ALA A 25 12.72 -4.48 8.23
C ALA A 25 11.65 -3.49 7.74
N LEU A 26 11.07 -3.73 6.56
CA LEU A 26 9.95 -2.95 6.03
C LEU A 26 8.73 -3.03 6.94
N ASP A 27 8.36 -4.23 7.40
CA ASP A 27 7.27 -4.44 8.36
C ASP A 27 7.52 -3.67 9.67
N GLN A 28 8.76 -3.63 10.17
CA GLN A 28 9.12 -2.86 11.37
C GLN A 28 9.01 -1.35 11.16
N VAL A 29 9.46 -0.83 10.02
CA VAL A 29 9.34 0.60 9.67
C VAL A 29 7.87 1.01 9.61
N LEU A 30 7.05 0.21 8.93
CA LEU A 30 5.61 0.50 8.82
C LEU A 30 4.93 0.43 10.19
N ARG A 31 5.24 -0.58 11.02
CA ARG A 31 4.71 -0.69 12.40
C ARG A 31 5.07 0.52 13.24
N GLY A 32 6.29 1.03 13.11
CA GLY A 32 6.74 2.24 13.81
C GLY A 32 5.94 3.50 13.46
N VAL A 33 5.28 3.51 12.30
CA VAL A 33 4.42 4.61 11.84
C VAL A 33 2.93 4.32 12.11
N GLY A 34 2.63 3.31 12.94
CA GLY A 34 1.26 2.93 13.31
C GLY A 34 0.63 1.89 12.40
N PHE A 35 1.42 1.07 11.70
CA PHE A 35 0.89 -0.09 10.98
C PHE A 35 0.43 -1.19 11.94
N GLU A 36 -0.86 -1.23 12.20
CA GLU A 36 -1.54 -2.47 12.55
C GLU A 36 -2.14 -3.07 11.28
N PRO A 37 -1.72 -4.28 10.85
CA PRO A 37 -2.48 -5.01 9.86
C PRO A 37 -3.90 -5.19 10.39
N LEU A 38 -4.91 -4.95 9.56
CA LEU A 38 -6.33 -5.01 9.97
C LEU A 38 -6.72 -6.32 10.68
N GLY A 39 -5.99 -7.41 10.44
CA GLY A 39 -6.18 -8.68 11.14
C GLY A 39 -5.67 -8.74 12.59
N ALA A 40 -4.79 -7.82 13.01
CA ALA A 40 -4.31 -7.72 14.40
C ALA A 40 -5.14 -6.76 15.25
N ALA A 41 -5.77 -5.77 14.62
CA ALA A 41 -6.61 -4.78 15.27
C ALA A 41 -8.00 -5.33 15.62
N GLY A 42 -8.09 -6.45 16.36
CA GLY A 42 -9.22 -6.86 17.21
C GLY A 42 -10.68 -6.73 16.71
N ALA A 43 -10.92 -6.48 15.43
CA ALA A 43 -12.24 -6.20 14.89
C ALA A 43 -12.84 -7.53 14.44
N ALA A 44 -13.37 -8.27 15.40
CA ALA A 44 -14.22 -9.44 15.11
C ALA A 44 -15.42 -9.12 14.19
N GLY A 45 -15.69 -7.83 13.91
CA GLY A 45 -16.68 -7.33 12.95
C GLY A 45 -16.13 -6.60 11.70
N GLY A 46 -14.81 -6.54 11.48
CA GLY A 46 -14.20 -5.86 10.33
C GLY A 46 -14.32 -4.32 10.33
N LEU A 47 -13.94 -3.67 9.22
CA LEU A 47 -14.02 -2.21 9.07
C LEU A 47 -15.46 -1.66 9.13
N SER A 48 -16.48 -2.51 8.98
CA SER A 48 -17.90 -2.14 9.04
C SER A 48 -18.41 -1.92 10.47
N SER A 49 -17.73 -2.46 11.48
CA SER A 49 -18.07 -2.23 12.91
C SER A 49 -17.36 -1.03 13.53
N LEU A 50 -16.45 -0.36 12.81
CA LEU A 50 -15.75 0.80 13.33
C LEU A 50 -16.67 2.00 13.45
N SER A 51 -16.46 2.78 14.52
CA SER A 51 -16.99 4.13 14.62
C SER A 51 -16.35 5.04 13.55
N GLN A 52 -17.01 6.16 13.26
CA GLN A 52 -16.50 7.13 12.30
C GLN A 52 -15.11 7.66 12.69
N GLU A 53 -14.91 8.03 13.95
CA GLU A 53 -13.61 8.52 14.43
C GLU A 53 -12.50 7.47 14.28
N GLN A 54 -12.82 6.19 14.50
CA GLN A 54 -11.88 5.09 14.27
C GLN A 54 -11.55 4.92 12.79
N LEU A 55 -12.54 5.08 11.90
CA LEU A 55 -12.31 5.03 10.45
C LEU A 55 -11.44 6.20 9.97
N GLU A 56 -11.68 7.42 10.45
CA GLU A 56 -10.86 8.60 10.13
C GLU A 56 -9.40 8.42 10.57
N LYS A 57 -9.17 7.95 11.81
CA LYS A 57 -7.84 7.59 12.30
C LYS A 57 -7.19 6.51 11.44
N HIS A 58 -7.95 5.49 11.06
CA HIS A 58 -7.45 4.41 10.22
C HIS A 58 -7.00 4.91 8.84
N VAL A 59 -7.81 5.74 8.18
CA VAL A 59 -7.45 6.31 6.87
C VAL A 59 -6.26 7.27 6.98
N THR A 60 -6.16 8.04 8.06
CA THR A 60 -4.99 8.88 8.32
C THR A 60 -3.72 8.05 8.46
N GLY A 61 -3.78 6.92 9.19
CA GLY A 61 -2.68 5.97 9.29
C GLY A 61 -2.32 5.32 7.95
N TRP A 62 -3.31 4.87 7.19
CA TRP A 62 -3.14 4.26 5.88
C TRP A 62 -2.51 5.23 4.86
N THR A 63 -2.94 6.49 4.83
CA THR A 63 -2.36 7.51 3.95
C THR A 63 -0.93 7.86 4.34
N LEU A 64 -0.62 7.91 5.64
CA LEU A 64 0.75 8.09 6.12
C LEU A 64 1.66 6.91 5.73
N GLN A 65 1.16 5.68 5.83
CA GLN A 65 1.88 4.47 5.40
C GLN A 65 2.18 4.49 3.91
N LEU A 66 1.23 4.91 3.07
CA LEU A 66 1.46 5.09 1.63
C LEU A 66 2.61 6.06 1.35
N ARG A 67 2.67 7.19 2.08
CA ARG A 67 3.76 8.18 1.93
C ARG A 67 5.10 7.60 2.36
N VAL A 68 5.14 6.88 3.49
CA VAL A 68 6.36 6.21 3.96
C VAL A 68 6.81 5.13 2.97
N LEU A 69 5.87 4.40 2.38
CA LEU A 69 6.16 3.36 1.39
C LEU A 69 6.89 3.94 0.17
N VAL A 70 6.59 5.16 -0.28
CA VAL A 70 7.36 5.82 -1.35
C VAL A 70 8.84 5.94 -0.97
N VAL A 71 9.12 6.41 0.24
CA VAL A 71 10.49 6.61 0.73
C VAL A 71 11.23 5.28 0.85
N VAL A 72 10.58 4.27 1.44
CA VAL A 72 11.19 2.95 1.60
C VAL A 72 11.36 2.24 0.26
N ALA A 73 10.40 2.35 -0.66
CA ALA A 73 10.52 1.79 -2.00
C ALA A 73 11.67 2.43 -2.79
N ALA A 74 11.88 3.74 -2.67
CA ALA A 74 13.02 4.42 -3.28
C ALA A 74 14.36 3.91 -2.70
N ALA A 75 14.43 3.76 -1.37
CA ALA A 75 15.62 3.24 -0.70
C ALA A 75 15.91 1.78 -1.08
N GLU A 76 14.88 0.93 -1.10
CA GLU A 76 15.01 -0.48 -1.47
C GLU A 76 15.40 -0.65 -2.94
N LYS A 77 14.81 0.13 -3.86
CA LYS A 77 15.19 0.12 -5.27
C LYS A 77 16.66 0.48 -5.45
N ARG A 78 17.14 1.52 -4.76
CA ARG A 78 18.55 1.92 -4.79
C ARG A 78 19.46 0.82 -4.23
N LEU A 79 19.08 0.23 -3.10
CA LEU A 79 19.85 -0.84 -2.47
C LEU A 79 19.92 -2.09 -3.36
N ALA A 80 18.78 -2.50 -3.93
CA ALA A 80 18.71 -3.64 -4.83
C ALA A 80 19.59 -3.45 -6.06
N ALA A 81 19.56 -2.27 -6.68
CA ALA A 81 20.40 -1.93 -7.84
C ALA A 81 21.91 -1.88 -7.52
N GLN A 82 22.29 -1.63 -6.27
CA GLN A 82 23.70 -1.63 -5.84
C GLN A 82 24.21 -3.05 -5.52
N LEU A 83 23.34 -3.91 -5.01
CA LEU A 83 23.72 -5.23 -4.50
C LEU A 83 23.57 -6.35 -5.55
N TRP A 84 22.56 -6.25 -6.41
CA TRP A 84 22.19 -7.30 -7.35
C TRP A 84 22.51 -6.91 -8.79
N PRO A 85 22.90 -7.87 -9.64
CA PRO A 85 23.01 -7.65 -11.09
C PRO A 85 21.66 -7.25 -11.70
N LYS A 86 21.72 -6.50 -12.81
CA LYS A 86 20.54 -6.13 -13.60
C LYS A 86 19.72 -7.38 -13.97
N GLY A 87 18.41 -7.31 -13.79
CA GLY A 87 17.46 -8.39 -14.03
C GLY A 87 17.11 -9.19 -12.78
N ILE A 88 18.03 -9.31 -11.82
CA ILE A 88 17.77 -9.91 -10.50
C ILE A 88 17.28 -8.85 -9.52
N ASP A 89 17.84 -7.64 -9.60
CA ASP A 89 17.47 -6.48 -8.80
C ASP A 89 15.95 -6.20 -8.80
N GLU A 90 15.31 -6.21 -9.96
CA GLU A 90 13.86 -6.01 -10.06
C GLU A 90 13.05 -7.15 -9.44
N THR A 91 13.51 -8.38 -9.57
CA THR A 91 12.86 -9.56 -9.00
C THR A 91 12.91 -9.51 -7.48
N VAL A 92 14.09 -9.21 -6.92
CA VAL A 92 14.29 -9.08 -5.48
C VAL A 92 13.50 -7.89 -4.93
N LEU A 93 13.50 -6.75 -5.61
CA LEU A 93 12.70 -5.58 -5.23
C LEU A 93 11.20 -5.94 -5.15
N SER A 94 10.69 -6.64 -6.16
CA SER A 94 9.29 -7.08 -6.20
C SER A 94 8.96 -8.06 -5.07
N ASN A 95 9.85 -9.01 -4.79
CA ASN A 95 9.67 -9.95 -3.68
C ASN A 95 9.64 -9.25 -2.32
N VAL A 96 10.43 -8.19 -2.13
CA VAL A 96 10.46 -7.42 -0.88
C VAL A 96 9.19 -6.57 -0.72
N LEU A 97 8.79 -5.84 -1.76
CA LEU A 97 7.70 -4.86 -1.70
C LEU A 97 6.30 -5.46 -1.94
N GLY A 98 6.21 -6.57 -2.68
CA GLY A 98 4.95 -7.09 -3.22
C GLY A 98 3.90 -7.38 -2.15
N ARG A 99 4.30 -8.03 -1.04
CA ARG A 99 3.40 -8.30 0.09
C ARG A 99 2.81 -7.02 0.69
N VAL A 100 3.64 -6.00 0.89
CA VAL A 100 3.19 -4.74 1.50
C VAL A 100 2.31 -3.96 0.53
N LEU A 101 2.67 -3.88 -0.74
CA LEU A 101 1.85 -3.23 -1.77
C LEU A 101 0.47 -3.89 -1.87
N GLN A 102 0.42 -5.22 -1.90
CA GLN A 102 -0.83 -5.98 -1.91
C GLN A 102 -1.68 -5.69 -0.66
N LEU A 103 -1.06 -5.63 0.51
CA LEU A 103 -1.75 -5.34 1.76
C LEU A 103 -2.32 -3.91 1.78
N MET A 104 -1.57 -2.92 1.30
CA MET A 104 -2.06 -1.54 1.17
C MET A 104 -3.26 -1.45 0.23
N VAL A 105 -3.22 -2.17 -0.89
CA VAL A 105 -4.35 -2.28 -1.83
C VAL A 105 -5.56 -2.89 -1.14
N GLN A 106 -5.39 -4.01 -0.44
CA GLN A 106 -6.50 -4.70 0.22
C GLN A 106 -7.14 -3.82 1.29
N GLN A 107 -6.34 -3.21 2.17
CA GLN A 107 -6.85 -2.30 3.20
C GLN A 107 -7.63 -1.13 2.58
N GLY A 108 -7.15 -0.58 1.48
CA GLY A 108 -7.86 0.48 0.75
C GLY A 108 -9.20 0.01 0.17
N LYS A 109 -9.26 -1.19 -0.41
CA LYS A 109 -10.51 -1.79 -0.90
C LYS A 109 -11.51 -1.98 0.24
N ASP A 110 -11.05 -2.51 1.38
CA ASP A 110 -11.90 -2.73 2.54
C ASP A 110 -12.44 -1.38 3.10
N ILE A 111 -11.65 -0.30 3.06
CA ILE A 111 -12.11 1.06 3.41
C ILE A 111 -13.22 1.51 2.45
N VAL A 112 -13.08 1.29 1.15
CA VAL A 112 -14.10 1.66 0.15
C VAL A 112 -15.40 0.86 0.36
N GLU A 113 -15.28 -0.43 0.67
CA GLU A 113 -16.39 -1.37 0.87
C GLU A 113 -17.09 -1.25 2.23
N SER A 114 -16.48 -0.57 3.21
CA SER A 114 -17.08 -0.38 4.54
C SER A 114 -18.42 0.39 4.49
N LYS A 115 -19.17 0.39 5.61
CA LYS A 115 -20.52 0.95 5.72
C LYS A 115 -20.66 2.32 5.04
N ARG A 116 -21.64 2.47 4.15
CA ARG A 116 -21.94 3.74 3.47
C ARG A 116 -22.70 4.65 4.43
N THR A 117 -22.06 5.72 4.86
CA THR A 117 -22.66 6.80 5.65
C THR A 117 -22.33 8.14 4.99
N PRO A 118 -23.19 9.16 5.06
CA PRO A 118 -22.91 10.47 4.47
C PRO A 118 -21.57 11.06 4.93
N GLN A 119 -21.19 10.85 6.19
CA GLN A 119 -19.95 11.36 6.76
C GLN A 119 -18.69 10.69 6.19
N LYS A 120 -18.79 9.44 5.71
CA LYS A 120 -17.67 8.70 5.11
C LYS A 120 -17.10 9.40 3.87
N VAL A 121 -17.87 10.27 3.23
CA VAL A 121 -17.42 11.05 2.08
C VAL A 121 -16.16 11.85 2.39
N PHE A 122 -16.09 12.50 3.55
CA PHE A 122 -14.91 13.31 3.92
C PHE A 122 -13.65 12.44 4.04
N VAL A 123 -13.79 11.24 4.61
CA VAL A 123 -12.73 10.24 4.71
C VAL A 123 -12.25 9.80 3.33
N LEU A 124 -13.19 9.50 2.41
CA LEU A 124 -12.85 9.10 1.04
C LEU A 124 -12.21 10.24 0.24
N LEU A 125 -12.62 11.49 0.45
CA LEU A 125 -12.01 12.64 -0.19
C LEU A 125 -10.57 12.86 0.28
N ASP A 126 -10.30 12.70 1.57
CA ASP A 126 -8.92 12.77 2.09
C ASP A 126 -8.06 11.61 1.54
N MET A 127 -8.60 10.39 1.53
CA MET A 127 -7.96 9.25 0.89
C MET A 127 -7.63 9.54 -0.58
N ASN A 128 -8.59 10.07 -1.34
CA ASN A 128 -8.43 10.43 -2.75
C ASN A 128 -7.33 11.48 -2.96
N ARG A 129 -7.32 12.54 -2.14
CA ARG A 129 -6.28 13.59 -2.19
C ARG A 129 -4.89 13.01 -1.95
N ASN A 130 -4.75 12.14 -0.96
CA ASN A 130 -3.48 11.49 -0.64
C ASN A 130 -3.03 10.54 -1.75
N MET A 131 -3.93 9.73 -2.30
CA MET A 131 -3.63 8.84 -3.42
C MET A 131 -3.20 9.62 -4.66
N ALA A 132 -3.88 10.72 -5.00
CA ALA A 132 -3.51 11.57 -6.14
C ALA A 132 -2.09 12.15 -6.00
N ALA A 133 -1.63 12.41 -4.78
CA ALA A 133 -0.27 12.89 -4.53
C ALA A 133 0.79 11.77 -4.55
N VAL A 134 0.46 10.58 -4.05
CA VAL A 134 1.42 9.48 -3.86
C VAL A 134 1.56 8.59 -5.09
N LEU A 135 0.46 8.30 -5.79
CA LEU A 135 0.44 7.33 -6.89
C LEU A 135 1.44 7.67 -8.02
N PRO A 136 1.55 8.93 -8.50
CA PRO A 136 2.54 9.27 -9.53
C PRO A 136 3.99 9.06 -9.08
N LEU A 137 4.27 9.25 -7.78
CA LEU A 137 5.60 9.00 -7.21
C LEU A 137 5.92 7.51 -7.22
N LEU A 138 4.96 6.66 -6.82
CA LEU A 138 5.12 5.21 -6.88
C LEU A 138 5.25 4.71 -8.32
N GLU A 139 4.47 5.24 -9.26
CA GLU A 139 4.57 4.92 -10.69
C GLU A 139 5.93 5.30 -11.27
N GLY A 140 6.45 6.49 -10.95
CA GLY A 140 7.79 6.90 -11.35
C GLY A 140 8.89 5.99 -10.81
N LEU A 141 8.69 5.44 -9.60
CA LEU A 141 9.65 4.54 -8.96
C LEU A 141 9.55 3.09 -9.44
N LEU A 142 8.33 2.56 -9.61
CA LEU A 142 8.09 1.11 -9.72
C LEU A 142 7.35 0.71 -11.02
N GLY A 143 6.90 1.67 -11.84
CA GLY A 143 5.98 1.44 -12.97
C GLY A 143 6.54 0.69 -14.17
N ARG A 144 7.86 0.53 -14.26
CA ARG A 144 8.52 -0.18 -15.38
C ARG A 144 8.95 -1.60 -15.06
N GLY A 145 8.69 -2.09 -13.84
CA GLY A 145 9.17 -3.39 -13.38
C GLY A 145 8.06 -4.33 -12.92
N GLN A 146 8.43 -5.40 -12.24
CA GLN A 146 7.52 -6.46 -11.79
C GLN A 146 6.49 -5.99 -10.73
N CYS A 147 6.66 -4.80 -10.16
CA CYS A 147 5.68 -4.20 -9.26
C CYS A 147 4.51 -3.48 -9.97
N ALA A 148 4.53 -3.37 -11.31
CA ALA A 148 3.53 -2.63 -12.08
C ALA A 148 2.09 -3.13 -11.86
N GLN A 149 1.90 -4.43 -11.61
CA GLN A 149 0.57 -4.99 -11.31
C GLN A 149 -0.07 -4.33 -10.08
N TYR A 150 0.71 -4.12 -9.01
CA TYR A 150 0.21 -3.52 -7.78
C TYR A 150 -0.11 -2.04 -7.96
N LEU A 151 0.64 -1.35 -8.83
CA LEU A 151 0.35 0.04 -9.18
C LEU A 151 -0.94 0.16 -9.98
N GLY A 152 -1.19 -0.78 -10.91
CA GLY A 152 -2.47 -0.88 -11.60
C GLY A 152 -3.64 -1.10 -10.63
N GLU A 153 -3.45 -1.96 -9.63
CA GLU A 153 -4.45 -2.14 -8.57
C GLU A 153 -4.66 -0.88 -7.72
N LEU A 154 -3.59 -0.18 -7.31
CA LEU A 154 -3.70 1.11 -6.60
C LEU A 154 -4.39 2.18 -7.45
N ALA A 155 -4.15 2.22 -8.76
CA ALA A 155 -4.83 3.13 -9.67
C ALA A 155 -6.33 2.81 -9.77
N SER A 156 -6.69 1.52 -9.87
CA SER A 156 -8.09 1.08 -9.84
C SER A 156 -8.78 1.41 -8.52
N LEU A 157 -8.07 1.27 -7.39
CA LEU A 157 -8.55 1.67 -6.08
C LEU A 157 -8.80 3.18 -6.01
N HIS A 158 -7.90 4.00 -6.55
CA HIS A 158 -8.08 5.47 -6.60
C HIS A 158 -9.37 5.84 -7.35
N ALA A 159 -9.62 5.21 -8.50
CA ALA A 159 -10.86 5.40 -9.23
C ALA A 159 -12.09 4.92 -8.45
N ALA A 160 -11.98 3.81 -7.71
CA ALA A 160 -13.05 3.30 -6.86
C ALA A 160 -13.37 4.24 -5.68
N VAL A 161 -12.36 4.84 -5.05
CA VAL A 161 -12.53 5.85 -3.99
C VAL A 161 -13.33 7.05 -4.52
N SER A 162 -12.92 7.60 -5.68
CA SER A 162 -13.64 8.69 -6.35
C SER A 162 -15.10 8.34 -6.66
N ARG A 163 -15.35 7.13 -7.17
CA ARG A 163 -16.71 6.66 -7.47
C ARG A 163 -17.56 6.49 -6.21
N ALA A 164 -16.98 5.90 -5.16
CA ALA A 164 -17.68 5.70 -3.89
C ALA A 164 -18.06 7.03 -3.23
N ALA A 165 -17.18 8.03 -3.24
CA ALA A 165 -17.49 9.36 -2.74
C ALA A 165 -18.66 10.01 -3.52
N ARG A 166 -18.65 9.93 -4.86
CA ARG A 166 -19.73 10.44 -5.71
C ARG A 166 -21.06 9.76 -5.42
N ASN A 167 -21.08 8.43 -5.31
CA ASN A 167 -22.31 7.69 -5.05
C ASN A 167 -22.93 8.09 -3.71
N ILE A 168 -22.12 8.23 -2.64
CA ILE A 168 -22.65 8.65 -1.33
C ILE A 168 -23.21 10.08 -1.38
N PHE A 169 -22.59 10.99 -2.16
CA PHE A 169 -23.15 12.33 -2.37
C PHE A 169 -24.49 12.30 -3.10
N LEU A 170 -24.63 11.48 -4.15
CA LEU A 170 -25.89 11.31 -4.87
C LEU A 170 -26.98 10.73 -3.96
N ASP A 171 -26.65 9.68 -3.20
CA ASP A 171 -27.57 9.09 -2.22
C ASP A 171 -28.05 10.13 -1.19
N TRP A 172 -27.16 11.05 -0.78
CA TRP A 172 -27.49 12.13 0.14
C TRP A 172 -28.39 13.20 -0.49
N GLU A 173 -28.11 13.62 -1.73
CA GLU A 173 -28.92 14.58 -2.49
C GLU A 173 -30.34 14.06 -2.76
N GLU A 174 -30.46 12.79 -3.15
CA GLU A 174 -31.76 12.12 -3.31
C GLU A 174 -32.53 12.05 -1.99
N GLY A 175 -31.83 11.87 -0.87
CA GLY A 175 -32.41 11.87 0.48
C GLY A 175 -32.97 13.22 0.92
N ILE A 176 -32.42 14.34 0.43
CA ILE A 176 -32.94 15.70 0.68
C ILE A 176 -34.14 16.01 -0.19
N SER A 177 -34.19 15.43 -1.40
CA SER A 177 -35.23 15.71 -2.39
C SER A 177 -36.56 14.99 -2.11
N ARG A 178 -36.62 14.13 -1.09
CA ARG A 178 -37.82 13.43 -0.61
C ARG A 178 -38.36 14.08 0.66
#